data_AF-A0A8S1GRJ9-F1
#
_entry.id   AF-A0A8S1GRJ9-F1
#
_cell.length_a   1.000
_cell.length_b   1.000
_cell.length_c   1.000
_cell.angle_alpha   90.00
_cell.angle_beta   90.00
_cell.angle_gamma   90.00
#
_symmetry.space_group_name_H-M   'P 1'
#
loop_
_entity.id
_entity.type
_entity.pdbx_description
1 polymer ?
#
loop_
_entity_poly.entity_id
_entity_poly.type
_entity_poly.pdbx_seq_one_letter_code
_entity_poly.pdbx_strand_id
1 'polypeptide(L)'
;MFIRPSFLLVFLTRLATACLDHEDLVKSHIQTKINKTADPCTDFYAHVCPSNLPLNQTVGERLRQLYLQEAAKFHTKHDEFTKQIYTYVHNFRKVVNDLIEVCEITGDNKSLAIDFVNQTTRIAFNESSSCEAIGYTFGLSAFMLDPYELYGLLLDICFFGPRELEFSKSDLGHLLNKNEEKFMNSFKDEVRKKFLETPWLKNKNGTEVYLEFLENDFSLFKKTENIIHSWEKIFDDLENYSKSCKPNNTISSFVCAIEKLIALVRKKARPSFEFTMFEPSLNAGNLENEIKINRATQLLTLTDNMARLYGSYGFIVGHEVMHSFYSSGKDDNRLKDYWTDSSQCVGEQYTATCNEFGNEDCLPAGTDKTNEEDGSDLASIRVVYSDFQKNYLHNEKSDIDGITSEQMFFYAFASMWCTPRMFAFGNPVDVHSGPYIRVNALLAQMDEFKEAFQCAENSRMVKSKVEHCSIFRSGCAANQKE
;
A
#
# COMPACT_ATOMS: atom_id res chain seq x y z
N MET A 1 -26.63 -23.92 47.47
CA MET A 1 -25.38 -23.22 47.11
C MET A 1 -25.68 -22.47 45.80
N PHE A 2 -26.17 -21.24 45.93
CA PHE A 2 -26.65 -20.44 44.79
C PHE A 2 -25.46 -19.75 44.11
N ILE A 3 -25.12 -20.20 42.90
CA ILE A 3 -24.18 -19.50 42.03
C ILE A 3 -24.92 -18.30 41.45
N ARG A 4 -24.41 -17.09 41.69
CA ARG A 4 -24.99 -15.85 41.18
C ARG A 4 -24.98 -15.83 39.64
N PRO A 5 -26.07 -15.40 38.97
CA PRO A 5 -26.16 -15.34 37.50
C PRO A 5 -25.11 -14.44 36.83
N SER A 6 -24.48 -13.54 37.61
CA SER A 6 -23.47 -12.60 37.12
C SER A 6 -22.11 -13.22 36.82
N PHE A 7 -21.83 -14.47 37.24
CA PHE A 7 -20.58 -15.15 36.88
C PHE A 7 -20.66 -15.90 35.54
N LEU A 8 -21.85 -16.35 35.12
CA LEU A 8 -22.02 -17.02 33.83
C LEU A 8 -21.93 -16.02 32.66
N LEU A 9 -22.38 -14.78 32.85
CA LEU A 9 -22.30 -13.74 31.83
C LEU A 9 -20.87 -13.24 31.61
N VAL A 10 -20.03 -13.20 32.65
CA VAL A 10 -18.62 -12.80 32.56
C VAL A 10 -17.73 -13.91 32.00
N PHE A 11 -18.11 -15.18 32.17
CA PHE A 11 -17.40 -16.31 31.55
C PHE A 11 -17.82 -16.52 30.08
N LEU A 12 -19.10 -16.32 29.75
CA LEU A 12 -19.56 -16.37 28.35
C LEU A 12 -19.10 -15.16 27.52
N THR A 13 -18.81 -14.02 28.14
CA THR A 13 -18.18 -12.86 27.44
C THR A 13 -16.67 -12.96 27.33
N ARG A 14 -15.99 -13.82 28.12
CA ARG A 14 -14.55 -14.08 28.00
C ARG A 14 -14.19 -15.32 27.19
N LEU A 15 -15.12 -16.25 27.00
CA LEU A 15 -14.97 -17.40 26.09
C LEU A 15 -15.54 -17.16 24.69
N ALA A 16 -16.22 -16.03 24.48
CA ALA A 16 -16.21 -15.37 23.19
C ALA A 16 -14.92 -14.54 23.09
N THR A 17 -13.76 -15.21 23.07
CA THR A 17 -12.69 -14.72 22.20
C THR A 17 -13.38 -14.45 20.88
N ALA A 18 -13.48 -13.18 20.51
CA ALA A 18 -14.17 -12.75 19.33
C ALA A 18 -13.60 -13.52 18.13
N CYS A 19 -14.27 -14.59 17.71
CA CYS A 19 -14.46 -14.84 16.30
C CYS A 19 -15.19 -13.59 15.82
N LEU A 20 -14.42 -12.55 15.52
CA LEU A 20 -14.89 -11.53 14.62
C LEU A 20 -15.22 -12.31 13.36
N ASP A 21 -16.50 -12.48 13.09
CA ASP A 21 -17.05 -13.16 11.92
C ASP A 21 -16.79 -12.24 10.71
N HIS A 22 -15.50 -12.00 10.43
CA HIS A 22 -15.06 -11.24 9.30
C HIS A 22 -15.26 -12.13 8.09
N GLU A 23 -16.19 -11.72 7.23
CA GLU A 23 -16.38 -12.36 5.93
C GLU A 23 -15.05 -12.34 5.17
N ASP A 24 -14.53 -13.51 4.82
CA ASP A 24 -13.40 -13.63 3.91
C ASP A 24 -13.85 -13.11 2.53
N LEU A 25 -13.52 -11.85 2.25
CA LEU A 25 -14.00 -11.12 1.07
C LEU A 25 -13.47 -11.73 -0.23
N VAL A 26 -12.29 -12.35 -0.19
CA VAL A 26 -11.72 -13.09 -1.32
C VAL A 26 -12.53 -14.36 -1.56
N LYS A 27 -12.82 -15.15 -0.52
CA LYS A 27 -13.69 -16.33 -0.62
C LYS A 27 -15.07 -15.96 -1.18
N SER A 28 -15.66 -14.88 -0.66
CA SER A 28 -16.95 -14.34 -1.10
C SER A 28 -16.95 -13.98 -2.58
N HIS A 29 -15.89 -13.31 -3.07
CA HIS A 29 -15.72 -13.01 -4.49
C HIS A 29 -15.63 -14.28 -5.34
N ILE A 30 -14.78 -15.24 -4.95
CA ILE A 30 -14.58 -16.50 -5.66
C ILE A 30 -15.89 -17.29 -5.78
N GLN A 31 -16.70 -17.32 -4.72
CA GLN A 31 -17.96 -18.05 -4.70
C GLN A 31 -19.06 -17.39 -5.54
N THR A 32 -19.09 -16.05 -5.61
CA THR A 32 -20.26 -15.31 -6.09
C THR A 32 -20.05 -14.51 -7.37
N LYS A 33 -18.80 -14.22 -7.76
CA LYS A 33 -18.48 -13.30 -8.88
C LYS A 33 -17.80 -13.98 -10.06
N ILE A 34 -17.11 -15.10 -9.87
CA ILE A 34 -16.43 -15.81 -10.96
C ILE A 34 -17.45 -16.32 -11.99
N ASN A 35 -17.15 -16.11 -13.27
CA ASN A 35 -17.97 -16.60 -14.36
C ASN A 35 -17.70 -18.08 -14.65
N LYS A 36 -18.41 -18.97 -13.96
CA LYS A 36 -18.24 -20.43 -14.11
C LYS A 36 -18.56 -21.00 -15.50
N THR A 37 -19.12 -20.22 -16.42
CA THR A 37 -19.40 -20.66 -17.80
C THR A 37 -18.31 -20.28 -18.79
N ALA A 38 -17.42 -19.35 -18.43
CA ALA A 38 -16.27 -18.98 -19.24
C ALA A 38 -15.11 -19.96 -19.01
N ASP A 39 -14.35 -20.20 -20.07
CA ASP A 39 -13.10 -20.96 -19.98
C ASP A 39 -11.99 -20.06 -19.40
N PRO A 40 -11.41 -20.39 -18.21
CA PRO A 40 -10.34 -19.61 -17.60
C PRO A 40 -9.09 -19.50 -18.49
N CYS A 41 -8.91 -20.41 -19.45
CA CYS A 41 -7.76 -20.42 -20.37
C CYS A 41 -7.95 -19.48 -21.57
N THR A 42 -9.14 -18.92 -21.77
CA THR A 42 -9.43 -17.96 -22.85
C THR A 42 -9.13 -16.53 -22.42
N ASP A 43 -9.52 -16.15 -21.20
CA ASP A 43 -9.25 -14.83 -20.62
C ASP A 43 -9.45 -14.92 -19.11
N PHE A 44 -8.36 -15.06 -18.35
CA PHE A 44 -8.47 -15.34 -16.93
C PHE A 44 -8.99 -14.14 -16.13
N TYR A 45 -8.54 -12.92 -16.45
CA TYR A 45 -9.10 -11.73 -15.82
C TYR A 45 -10.60 -11.62 -16.07
N ALA A 46 -11.08 -11.76 -17.31
CA ALA A 46 -12.51 -11.65 -17.61
C ALA A 46 -13.34 -12.80 -16.99
N HIS A 47 -12.71 -13.97 -16.78
CA HIS A 47 -13.30 -15.10 -16.05
C HIS A 47 -13.51 -14.78 -14.56
N VAL A 48 -12.57 -14.08 -13.93
CA VAL A 48 -12.63 -13.75 -12.48
C VAL A 48 -13.34 -12.42 -12.19
N CYS A 49 -13.27 -11.46 -13.11
CA CYS A 49 -13.72 -10.09 -12.95
C CYS A 49 -14.86 -9.76 -13.92
N PRO A 50 -16.13 -9.79 -13.47
CA PRO A 50 -17.26 -9.42 -14.31
C PRO A 50 -17.12 -8.00 -14.87
N SER A 51 -17.40 -7.81 -16.16
CA SER A 51 -17.29 -6.50 -16.84
C SER A 51 -18.19 -5.41 -16.26
N ASN A 52 -19.27 -5.80 -15.58
CA ASN A 52 -20.21 -4.93 -14.90
C ASN A 52 -20.06 -4.93 -13.37
N LEU A 53 -18.93 -5.41 -12.83
CA LEU A 53 -18.67 -5.41 -11.39
C LEU A 53 -18.68 -3.96 -10.84
N PRO A 54 -19.61 -3.59 -9.95
CA PRO A 54 -19.62 -2.26 -9.36
C PRO A 54 -18.40 -2.05 -8.45
N LEU A 55 -17.88 -0.81 -8.40
CA LEU A 55 -16.71 -0.48 -7.56
C LEU A 55 -16.91 -0.93 -6.10
N ASN A 56 -18.10 -0.69 -5.52
CA ASN A 56 -18.40 -1.07 -4.14
C ASN A 56 -18.51 -2.57 -3.87
N GLN A 57 -18.41 -3.40 -4.91
CA GLN A 57 -18.39 -4.87 -4.80
C GLN A 57 -17.00 -5.46 -5.08
N THR A 58 -16.01 -4.65 -5.45
CA THR A 58 -14.63 -5.12 -5.62
C THR A 58 -14.05 -5.49 -4.26
N VAL A 59 -13.11 -6.44 -4.22
CA VAL A 59 -12.48 -6.86 -2.96
C VAL A 59 -11.82 -5.67 -2.28
N GLY A 60 -11.12 -4.81 -3.03
CA GLY A 60 -10.43 -3.66 -2.47
C GLY A 60 -11.35 -2.61 -1.85
N GLU A 61 -12.45 -2.25 -2.52
CA GLU A 61 -13.39 -1.29 -1.94
C GLU A 61 -14.12 -1.89 -0.74
N ARG A 62 -14.43 -3.20 -0.74
CA ARG A 62 -15.04 -3.87 0.42
C ARG A 62 -14.10 -3.91 1.63
N LEU A 63 -12.80 -4.20 1.42
CA LEU A 63 -11.78 -4.16 2.48
C LEU A 63 -11.63 -2.76 3.05
N ARG A 64 -11.61 -1.75 2.18
CA ARG A 64 -11.62 -0.34 2.55
C ARG A 64 -12.79 0.01 3.46
N GLN A 65 -14.01 -0.39 3.07
CA GLN A 65 -15.21 -0.13 3.87
C GLN A 65 -15.17 -0.86 5.21
N LEU A 66 -14.71 -2.11 5.24
CA LEU A 66 -14.57 -2.89 6.46
C LEU A 66 -13.58 -2.23 7.43
N TYR A 67 -12.41 -1.81 6.94
CA TYR A 67 -11.44 -1.08 7.74
C TYR A 67 -12.04 0.20 8.33
N LEU A 68 -12.71 1.03 7.52
CA LEU A 68 -13.35 2.26 8.01
C LEU A 68 -14.44 1.99 9.05
N GLN A 69 -15.21 0.92 8.88
CA GLN A 69 -16.23 0.50 9.85
C GLN A 69 -15.61 0.05 11.18
N GLU A 70 -14.53 -0.74 11.13
CA GLU A 70 -13.82 -1.19 12.33
C GLU A 70 -13.12 -0.02 13.03
N ALA A 71 -12.37 0.81 12.29
CA ALA A 71 -11.69 1.98 12.82
C ALA A 71 -12.66 3.00 13.46
N ALA A 72 -13.90 3.10 12.96
CA ALA A 72 -14.93 3.97 13.53
C ALA A 72 -15.44 3.53 14.92
N LYS A 73 -15.20 2.28 15.34
CA LYS A 73 -15.59 1.77 16.67
C LYS A 73 -14.74 2.32 17.80
N PHE A 74 -13.55 2.85 17.49
CA PHE A 74 -12.60 3.32 18.48
C PHE A 74 -12.82 4.80 18.81
N HIS A 75 -13.25 5.05 20.04
CA HIS A 75 -13.34 6.40 20.62
C HIS A 75 -11.97 6.85 21.10
N THR A 76 -11.52 8.05 20.71
CA THR A 76 -10.11 8.41 20.87
C THR A 76 -9.88 9.10 22.22
N LYS A 77 -8.81 8.70 22.93
CA LYS A 77 -8.36 9.38 24.16
C LYS A 77 -8.08 10.88 23.93
N HIS A 78 -7.76 11.25 22.69
CA HIS A 78 -7.44 12.61 22.27
C HIS A 78 -8.63 13.34 21.61
N ASP A 79 -9.88 12.84 21.74
CA ASP A 79 -11.07 13.38 21.06
C ASP A 79 -11.23 14.91 21.20
N GLU A 80 -10.95 15.48 22.37
CA GLU A 80 -11.04 16.91 22.61
C GLU A 80 -9.92 17.69 21.92
N PHE A 81 -8.68 17.18 21.97
CA PHE A 81 -7.53 17.73 21.26
C PHE A 81 -7.71 17.66 19.74
N THR A 82 -8.20 16.53 19.23
CA THR A 82 -8.55 16.32 17.83
C THR A 82 -9.65 17.27 17.37
N LYS A 83 -10.70 17.50 18.18
CA LYS A 83 -11.75 18.48 17.88
C LYS A 83 -11.19 19.90 17.79
N GLN A 84 -10.26 20.28 18.68
CA GLN A 84 -9.61 21.59 18.65
C GLN A 84 -8.77 21.79 17.38
N ILE A 85 -7.98 20.79 16.96
CA ILE A 85 -7.24 20.88 15.70
C ILE A 85 -8.18 20.87 14.49
N TYR A 86 -9.27 20.09 14.52
CA TYR A 86 -10.25 20.07 13.44
C TYR A 86 -10.88 21.45 13.22
N THR A 87 -11.39 22.08 14.29
CA THR A 87 -11.94 23.44 14.22
C THR A 87 -10.90 24.42 13.67
N TYR A 88 -9.63 24.23 14.04
CA TYR A 88 -8.53 25.02 13.52
C TYR A 88 -8.28 24.82 12.02
N VAL A 89 -8.14 23.58 11.55
CA VAL A 89 -7.89 23.25 10.12
C VAL A 89 -9.01 23.79 9.24
N HIS A 90 -10.26 23.68 9.72
CA HIS A 90 -11.43 24.25 9.03
C HIS A 90 -11.38 25.78 8.97
N ASN A 91 -11.05 26.45 10.09
CA ASN A 91 -10.91 27.91 10.14
C ASN A 91 -9.71 28.40 9.32
N PHE A 92 -8.61 27.65 9.27
CA PHE A 92 -7.42 27.97 8.48
C PHE A 92 -7.72 27.98 6.98
N ARG A 93 -8.43 26.96 6.47
CA ARG A 93 -8.90 26.93 5.09
C ARG A 93 -9.75 28.16 4.76
N LYS A 94 -10.61 28.57 5.69
CA LYS A 94 -11.41 29.78 5.55
C LYS A 94 -10.54 31.04 5.51
N VAL A 95 -9.59 31.21 6.42
CA VAL A 95 -8.67 32.36 6.44
C VAL A 95 -7.82 32.45 5.18
N VAL A 96 -7.31 31.31 4.67
CA VAL A 96 -6.56 31.28 3.40
C VAL A 96 -7.45 31.69 2.23
N ASN A 97 -8.67 31.17 2.16
CA ASN A 97 -9.62 31.55 1.11
C ASN A 97 -10.04 33.02 1.19
N ASP A 98 -10.34 33.52 2.40
CA ASP A 98 -10.72 34.92 2.64
C ASP A 98 -9.56 35.87 2.28
N LEU A 99 -8.30 35.47 2.53
CA LEU A 99 -7.11 36.23 2.12
C LEU A 99 -6.93 36.25 0.60
N ILE A 100 -7.15 35.12 -0.09
CA ILE A 100 -7.13 35.04 -1.55
C ILE A 100 -8.22 35.97 -2.12
N GLU A 101 -9.44 35.90 -1.60
CA GLU A 101 -10.58 36.70 -2.04
C GLU A 101 -10.39 38.21 -1.78
N VAL A 102 -9.90 38.60 -0.60
CA VAL A 102 -9.59 40.00 -0.29
C VAL A 102 -8.46 40.52 -1.18
N CYS A 103 -7.43 39.72 -1.46
CA CYS A 103 -6.36 40.08 -2.39
C CYS A 103 -6.87 40.27 -3.83
N GLU A 104 -7.77 39.41 -4.31
CA GLU A 104 -8.40 39.53 -5.63
C GLU A 104 -9.30 40.77 -5.76
N ILE A 105 -9.99 41.16 -4.68
CA ILE A 105 -10.93 42.28 -4.67
C ILE A 105 -10.24 43.64 -4.53
N THR A 106 -9.19 43.74 -3.71
CA THR A 106 -8.67 45.03 -3.25
C THR A 106 -7.56 45.63 -4.11
N GLY A 107 -6.77 44.81 -4.81
CA GLY A 107 -5.64 45.26 -5.64
C GLY A 107 -4.54 46.05 -4.91
N ASP A 108 -4.64 46.25 -3.59
CA ASP A 108 -3.68 46.97 -2.75
C ASP A 108 -2.88 45.97 -1.90
N ASN A 109 -1.76 45.56 -2.49
CA ASN A 109 -1.00 44.36 -2.18
C ASN A 109 -0.11 44.43 -0.92
N LYS A 110 0.00 45.58 -0.24
CA LYS A 110 1.17 45.85 0.64
C LYS A 110 0.81 46.20 2.09
N SER A 111 -0.18 47.04 2.31
CA SER A 111 -0.51 47.60 3.64
C SER A 111 -1.12 46.56 4.59
N LEU A 112 -2.13 45.82 4.12
CA LEU A 112 -2.84 44.82 4.93
C LEU A 112 -1.95 43.63 5.32
N ALA A 113 -1.09 43.18 4.41
CA ALA A 113 -0.15 42.11 4.66
C ALA A 113 0.92 42.52 5.70
N ILE A 114 1.43 43.75 5.64
CA ILE A 114 2.43 44.28 6.58
C ILE A 114 1.84 44.47 7.99
N ASP A 115 0.62 44.98 8.11
CA ASP A 115 -0.04 45.16 9.42
C ASP A 115 -0.36 43.81 10.08
N PHE A 116 -0.76 42.81 9.30
CA PHE A 116 -0.98 41.45 9.80
C PHE A 116 0.36 40.76 10.16
N VAL A 117 1.42 40.91 9.35
CA VAL A 117 2.79 40.41 9.62
C VAL A 117 3.36 41.01 10.90
N ASN A 118 3.27 42.33 11.08
CA ASN A 118 3.78 43.02 12.28
C ASN A 118 3.11 42.56 13.58
N GLN A 119 1.87 42.05 13.49
CA GLN A 119 1.15 41.48 14.62
C GLN A 119 1.44 39.99 14.85
N THR A 120 2.01 39.28 13.87
CA THR A 120 2.10 37.80 13.88
C THR A 120 3.51 37.22 13.83
N THR A 121 4.51 37.86 13.19
CA THR A 121 5.89 37.33 13.06
C THR A 121 6.97 38.41 12.95
N ARG A 122 8.21 38.11 13.37
CA ARG A 122 9.39 39.01 13.27
C ARG A 122 10.19 38.77 11.99
N ILE A 123 9.59 38.89 10.80
CA ILE A 123 10.31 38.79 9.53
C ILE A 123 10.07 40.05 8.71
N ALA A 124 11.15 40.69 8.24
CA ALA A 124 11.09 41.88 7.40
C ALA A 124 11.08 41.48 5.91
N PHE A 125 10.12 42.01 5.14
CA PHE A 125 10.06 41.86 3.69
C PHE A 125 10.73 43.03 2.98
N ASN A 126 11.33 42.76 1.81
CA ASN A 126 11.95 43.79 0.96
C ASN A 126 10.94 44.31 -0.09
N GLU A 127 11.13 45.55 -0.55
CA GLU A 127 10.10 46.36 -1.25
C GLU A 127 9.59 45.84 -2.61
N SER A 128 10.18 44.78 -3.18
CA SER A 128 9.98 44.36 -4.58
C SER A 128 9.18 43.06 -4.79
N SER A 129 8.45 42.58 -3.79
CA SER A 129 7.76 41.27 -3.85
C SER A 129 6.33 41.40 -4.42
N SER A 130 5.94 40.56 -5.38
CA SER A 130 4.58 40.53 -5.95
C SER A 130 3.56 39.88 -5.00
N CYS A 131 2.25 40.06 -5.23
CA CYS A 131 1.19 39.46 -4.39
C CYS A 131 1.22 37.93 -4.42
N GLU A 132 1.51 37.38 -5.60
CA GLU A 132 1.78 35.95 -5.78
C GLU A 132 3.01 35.56 -4.95
N ALA A 133 4.13 36.30 -5.00
CA ALA A 133 5.30 36.02 -4.20
C ALA A 133 5.07 36.17 -2.69
N ILE A 134 4.23 37.09 -2.23
CA ILE A 134 3.92 37.28 -0.79
C ILE A 134 2.97 36.19 -0.30
N GLY A 135 1.92 35.86 -1.07
CA GLY A 135 1.03 34.73 -0.80
C GLY A 135 1.79 33.40 -0.82
N TYR A 136 2.69 33.21 -1.80
CA TYR A 136 3.61 32.09 -1.86
C TYR A 136 4.66 32.15 -0.78
N THR A 137 5.16 33.29 -0.29
CA THR A 137 6.21 33.31 0.76
C THR A 137 5.61 33.12 2.16
N PHE A 138 4.40 33.62 2.39
CA PHE A 138 3.59 33.30 3.57
C PHE A 138 3.14 31.83 3.54
N GLY A 139 2.86 31.34 2.33
CA GLY A 139 2.99 29.95 1.91
C GLY A 139 4.33 29.35 2.39
N LEU A 140 5.36 29.36 1.57
CA LEU A 140 6.69 28.79 1.71
C LEU A 140 7.35 28.89 3.10
N SER A 141 7.12 29.93 3.90
CA SER A 141 7.66 30.00 5.28
C SER A 141 6.96 29.01 6.24
N ALA A 142 5.66 28.78 6.05
CA ALA A 142 4.90 27.68 6.66
C ALA A 142 4.89 26.39 5.80
N PHE A 143 5.24 26.48 4.50
CA PHE A 143 4.94 25.51 3.45
C PHE A 143 6.17 25.13 2.59
N MET A 144 7.21 24.55 3.19
CA MET A 144 8.20 23.75 2.42
C MET A 144 7.65 22.34 2.04
N LEU A 145 6.33 22.21 2.03
CA LEU A 145 5.45 21.15 1.52
C LEU A 145 4.27 21.90 0.88
N ASP A 146 3.72 21.42 -0.24
CA ASP A 146 2.58 22.05 -0.93
C ASP A 146 1.45 22.40 0.08
N PRO A 147 0.82 23.58 0.01
CA PRO A 147 -0.27 23.92 0.92
C PRO A 147 -1.41 22.92 1.04
N TYR A 148 -1.67 22.20 -0.03
CA TYR A 148 -2.63 21.11 -0.04
C TYR A 148 -2.07 19.84 0.63
N GLU A 149 -0.78 19.55 0.50
CA GLU A 149 -0.12 18.42 1.18
C GLU A 149 -0.11 18.60 2.70
N LEU A 150 0.26 19.77 3.22
CA LEU A 150 0.26 20.01 4.67
C LEU A 150 -1.16 19.99 5.24
N TYR A 151 -2.13 20.55 4.50
CA TYR A 151 -3.54 20.49 4.88
C TYR A 151 -4.06 19.04 4.89
N GLY A 152 -3.72 18.24 3.88
CA GLY A 152 -4.02 16.82 3.83
C GLY A 152 -3.40 16.06 5.01
N LEU A 153 -2.11 16.28 5.26
CA LEU A 153 -1.36 15.72 6.39
C LEU A 153 -2.05 16.01 7.74
N LEU A 154 -2.47 17.25 7.95
CA LEU A 154 -3.16 17.68 9.17
C LEU A 154 -4.53 17.01 9.30
N LEU A 155 -5.28 16.88 8.20
CA LEU A 155 -6.53 16.14 8.20
C LEU A 155 -6.31 14.67 8.56
N ASP A 156 -5.29 14.02 7.99
CA ASP A 156 -5.01 12.62 8.24
C ASP A 156 -4.60 12.34 9.69
N ILE A 157 -3.70 13.18 10.25
CA ILE A 157 -3.34 13.13 11.66
C ILE A 157 -4.58 13.28 12.55
N CYS A 158 -5.50 14.18 12.20
CA CYS A 158 -6.64 14.47 13.05
C CYS A 158 -7.73 13.39 12.95
N PHE A 159 -8.10 12.99 11.74
CA PHE A 159 -9.22 12.09 11.51
C PHE A 159 -8.87 10.63 11.70
N PHE A 160 -7.70 10.21 11.19
CA PHE A 160 -7.35 8.81 11.09
C PHE A 160 -6.31 8.40 12.14
N GLY A 161 -5.33 9.26 12.44
CA GLY A 161 -4.24 8.98 13.40
C GLY A 161 -4.69 8.36 14.73
N PRO A 162 -5.52 9.04 15.54
CA PRO A 162 -5.94 8.53 16.84
C PRO A 162 -6.82 7.26 16.75
N ARG A 163 -7.65 7.13 15.71
CA ARG A 163 -8.49 5.94 15.52
C ARG A 163 -7.65 4.72 15.16
N GLU A 164 -6.69 4.91 14.27
CA GLU A 164 -5.73 3.88 13.88
C GLU A 164 -4.83 3.45 15.04
N LEU A 165 -4.42 4.41 15.88
CA LEU A 165 -3.65 4.12 17.09
C LEU A 165 -4.41 3.20 18.05
N GLU A 166 -5.69 3.48 18.28
CA GLU A 166 -6.55 2.65 19.13
C GLU A 166 -6.93 1.32 18.46
N PHE A 167 -7.21 1.34 17.15
CA PHE A 167 -7.41 0.12 16.35
C PHE A 167 -6.19 -0.80 16.44
N SER A 168 -4.99 -0.24 16.34
CA SER A 168 -3.72 -0.98 16.42
C SER A 168 -3.49 -1.66 17.78
N LYS A 169 -4.09 -1.13 18.86
CA LYS A 169 -4.05 -1.72 20.21
C LYS A 169 -5.20 -2.69 20.49
N SER A 170 -6.16 -2.80 19.57
CA SER A 170 -7.30 -3.70 19.72
C SER A 170 -6.91 -5.16 19.51
N ASP A 171 -7.75 -6.09 19.97
CA ASP A 171 -7.56 -7.53 19.74
C ASP A 171 -7.45 -7.85 18.24
N LEU A 172 -8.24 -7.15 17.40
CA LEU A 172 -8.17 -7.29 15.94
C LEU A 172 -6.83 -6.78 15.40
N GLY A 173 -6.40 -5.59 15.81
CA GLY A 173 -5.09 -5.04 15.43
C GLY A 173 -3.95 -5.98 15.79
N HIS A 174 -3.96 -6.54 17.01
CA HIS A 174 -2.99 -7.55 17.44
C HIS A 174 -3.05 -8.85 16.64
N LEU A 175 -4.25 -9.33 16.30
CA LEU A 175 -4.44 -10.52 15.47
C LEU A 175 -3.87 -10.32 14.06
N LEU A 176 -4.15 -9.18 13.42
CA LEU A 176 -3.61 -8.83 12.10
C LEU A 176 -2.08 -8.84 12.11
N ASN A 177 -1.47 -8.15 13.07
CA ASN A 177 -0.01 -8.11 13.22
C ASN A 177 0.58 -9.53 13.38
N LYS A 178 -0.07 -10.40 14.17
CA LYS A 178 0.40 -11.77 14.40
C LYS A 178 0.30 -12.65 13.14
N ASN A 179 -0.78 -12.53 12.37
CA ASN A 179 -0.96 -13.30 11.15
C ASN A 179 0.03 -12.86 10.05
N GLU A 180 0.23 -11.55 9.92
CA GLU A 180 1.28 -10.96 9.07
C GLU A 180 2.66 -11.48 9.47
N GLU A 181 3.04 -11.39 10.75
CA GLU A 181 4.35 -11.89 11.24
C GLU A 181 4.56 -13.38 10.92
N LYS A 182 3.51 -14.19 11.08
CA LYS A 182 3.55 -15.63 10.75
C LYS A 182 3.83 -15.85 9.26
N PHE A 183 3.13 -15.15 8.37
CA PHE A 183 3.39 -15.22 6.92
C PHE A 183 4.81 -14.76 6.59
N MET A 184 5.24 -13.63 7.14
CA MET A 184 6.56 -13.05 6.86
C MET A 184 7.72 -13.97 7.20
N ASN A 185 7.62 -14.74 8.29
CA ASN A 185 8.68 -15.66 8.69
C ASN A 185 8.93 -16.76 7.64
N SER A 186 7.87 -17.37 7.10
CA SER A 186 7.99 -18.37 6.02
C SER A 186 8.47 -17.73 4.72
N PHE A 187 7.88 -16.59 4.38
CA PHE A 187 8.17 -15.91 3.11
C PHE A 187 9.64 -15.44 3.02
N LYS A 188 10.19 -14.91 4.11
CA LYS A 188 11.62 -14.52 4.20
C LYS A 188 12.56 -15.66 3.88
N ASP A 189 12.29 -16.84 4.43
CA ASP A 189 13.12 -18.01 4.22
C ASP A 189 13.08 -18.46 2.75
N GLU A 190 11.91 -18.41 2.11
CA GLU A 190 11.81 -18.74 0.69
C GLU A 190 12.45 -17.69 -0.21
N VAL A 191 12.31 -16.39 0.08
CA VAL A 191 13.06 -15.31 -0.62
C VAL A 191 14.56 -15.57 -0.50
N ARG A 192 15.08 -15.74 0.72
CA ARG A 192 16.50 -16.03 0.97
C ARG A 192 16.96 -17.25 0.17
N LYS A 193 16.19 -18.33 0.20
CA LYS A 193 16.50 -19.56 -0.53
C LYS A 193 16.54 -19.32 -2.05
N LYS A 194 15.52 -18.69 -2.64
CA LYS A 194 15.45 -18.43 -4.07
C LYS A 194 16.66 -17.65 -4.56
N PHE A 195 17.02 -16.59 -3.85
CA PHE A 195 18.19 -15.79 -4.21
C PHE A 195 19.50 -16.57 -4.04
N LEU A 196 19.66 -17.33 -2.95
CA LEU A 196 20.83 -18.21 -2.78
C LEU A 196 20.93 -19.29 -3.86
N GLU A 197 19.83 -19.67 -4.51
CA GLU A 197 19.80 -20.63 -5.62
C GLU A 197 20.05 -19.95 -6.98
N THR A 198 19.85 -18.64 -7.09
CA THR A 198 20.00 -17.85 -8.31
C THR A 198 21.45 -17.91 -8.84
N PRO A 199 21.69 -18.48 -10.04
CA PRO A 199 23.04 -18.73 -10.55
C PRO A 199 23.91 -17.49 -10.71
N TRP A 200 23.35 -16.38 -11.19
CA TRP A 200 24.12 -15.15 -11.40
C TRP A 200 24.53 -14.46 -10.08
N LEU A 201 23.81 -14.71 -8.97
CA LEU A 201 24.14 -14.18 -7.66
C LEU A 201 25.38 -14.88 -7.06
N LYS A 202 25.52 -16.19 -7.28
CA LYS A 202 26.66 -17.00 -6.83
C LYS A 202 27.97 -16.62 -7.52
N ASN A 203 27.89 -16.20 -8.78
CA ASN A 203 29.07 -16.04 -9.63
C ASN A 203 29.75 -14.68 -9.54
N LYS A 204 29.22 -13.70 -8.79
CA LYS A 204 29.63 -12.28 -8.92
C LYS A 204 29.73 -11.45 -7.61
N ASN A 205 30.13 -12.03 -6.48
CA ASN A 205 30.26 -11.33 -5.17
C ASN A 205 28.99 -10.57 -4.68
N GLY A 206 27.85 -10.71 -5.36
CA GLY A 206 26.58 -10.07 -4.99
C GLY A 206 25.83 -10.78 -3.86
N THR A 207 26.22 -12.02 -3.53
CA THR A 207 25.58 -12.80 -2.47
C THR A 207 25.74 -12.15 -1.10
N GLU A 208 26.93 -11.62 -0.76
CA GLU A 208 27.18 -10.98 0.54
C GLU A 208 26.40 -9.67 0.67
N VAL A 209 26.43 -8.82 -0.35
CA VAL A 209 25.64 -7.56 -0.41
C VAL A 209 24.14 -7.84 -0.27
N TYR A 210 23.67 -8.90 -0.91
CA TYR A 210 22.26 -9.29 -0.87
C TYR A 210 21.84 -9.84 0.50
N LEU A 211 22.66 -10.71 1.09
CA LEU A 211 22.39 -11.24 2.42
C LEU A 211 22.48 -10.14 3.48
N GLU A 212 23.42 -9.21 3.35
CA GLU A 212 23.52 -8.03 4.21
C GLU A 212 22.27 -7.15 4.09
N PHE A 213 21.78 -6.91 2.88
CA PHE A 213 20.51 -6.21 2.66
C PHE A 213 19.33 -6.93 3.31
N LEU A 214 19.19 -8.24 3.09
CA LEU A 214 18.13 -9.06 3.70
C LEU A 214 18.21 -9.14 5.23
N GLU A 215 19.39 -8.99 5.82
CA GLU A 215 19.59 -9.14 7.26
C GLU A 215 19.54 -7.79 8.00
N ASN A 216 20.06 -6.71 7.40
CA ASN A 216 20.22 -5.40 8.05
C ASN A 216 19.22 -4.34 7.59
N ASP A 217 18.93 -4.29 6.29
CA ASP A 217 18.07 -3.24 5.69
C ASP A 217 16.62 -3.71 5.52
N PHE A 218 16.41 -5.03 5.45
CA PHE A 218 15.10 -5.66 5.42
C PHE A 218 14.48 -5.74 6.82
N SER A 219 14.44 -4.61 7.51
CA SER A 219 13.62 -4.45 8.71
C SER A 219 12.18 -4.25 8.27
N LEU A 220 11.46 -5.37 8.14
CA LEU A 220 10.02 -5.37 7.94
C LEU A 220 9.35 -4.69 9.12
N PHE A 221 8.91 -3.47 8.86
CA PHE A 221 8.28 -2.56 9.80
C PHE A 221 9.19 -2.22 11.00
N LYS A 222 9.21 -0.95 11.40
CA LYS A 222 9.30 -0.71 12.84
C LYS A 222 8.17 -1.53 13.47
N LYS A 223 8.51 -2.44 14.41
CA LYS A 223 7.50 -3.20 15.18
C LYS A 223 6.30 -2.30 15.42
N THR A 224 5.08 -2.74 15.13
CA THR A 224 3.87 -1.93 15.28
C THR A 224 3.85 -1.19 16.62
N GLU A 225 4.37 -1.81 17.68
CA GLU A 225 4.59 -1.20 19.01
C GLU A 225 5.48 0.05 18.99
N ASN A 226 6.56 0.08 18.23
CA ASN A 226 7.43 1.24 18.04
C ASN A 226 6.71 2.37 17.31
N ILE A 227 5.85 2.04 16.33
CA ILE A 227 5.02 3.01 15.61
C ILE A 227 3.99 3.59 16.58
N ILE A 228 3.23 2.73 17.27
CA ILE A 228 2.27 3.09 18.33
C ILE A 228 2.94 4.01 19.35
N HIS A 229 4.10 3.62 19.88
CA HIS A 229 4.83 4.41 20.88
C HIS A 229 5.31 5.76 20.32
N SER A 230 5.73 5.80 19.06
CA SER A 230 6.12 7.04 18.38
C SER A 230 4.94 8.00 18.25
N TRP A 231 3.76 7.48 17.89
CA TRP A 231 2.53 8.26 17.80
C TRP A 231 2.01 8.72 19.15
N GLU A 232 1.96 7.85 20.16
CA GLU A 232 1.59 8.23 21.54
C GLU A 232 2.46 9.38 22.04
N LYS A 233 3.78 9.27 21.84
CA LYS A 233 4.71 10.33 22.21
C LYS A 233 4.44 11.62 21.43
N ILE A 234 4.15 11.54 20.13
CA ILE A 234 3.80 12.72 19.33
C ILE A 234 2.53 13.38 19.87
N PHE A 235 1.47 12.60 20.14
CA PHE A 235 0.22 13.14 20.68
C PHE A 235 0.39 13.73 22.09
N ASP A 236 1.11 13.05 22.98
CA ASP A 236 1.40 13.55 24.32
C ASP A 236 2.28 14.81 24.31
N ASP A 237 3.30 14.86 23.44
CA ASP A 237 4.16 16.05 23.25
C ASP A 237 3.33 17.24 22.73
N LEU A 238 2.40 17.00 21.80
CA LEU A 238 1.51 18.03 21.27
C LEU A 238 0.50 18.52 22.32
N GLU A 239 -0.12 17.62 23.08
CA GLU A 239 -1.11 17.95 24.10
C GLU A 239 -0.47 18.74 25.26
N ASN A 240 0.69 18.28 25.76
CA ASN A 240 1.43 18.97 26.82
C ASN A 240 1.88 20.37 26.38
N TYR A 241 2.25 20.51 25.11
CA TYR A 241 2.65 21.81 24.60
C TYR A 241 1.47 22.78 24.44
N SER A 242 0.33 22.30 23.96
CA SER A 242 -0.92 23.08 23.92
C SER A 242 -1.25 23.70 25.28
N LYS A 243 -1.13 22.90 26.35
CA LYS A 243 -1.32 23.36 27.75
C LYS A 243 -0.28 24.39 28.21
N SER A 244 0.94 24.33 27.68
CA SER A 244 2.04 25.23 28.06
C SER A 244 2.00 26.59 27.34
N CYS A 245 1.26 26.69 26.23
CA CYS A 245 1.17 27.92 25.48
C CYS A 245 0.15 28.85 26.16
N LYS A 246 0.61 30.00 26.68
CA LYS A 246 -0.25 31.03 27.28
C LYS A 246 -0.65 32.03 26.20
N PRO A 247 -1.84 31.96 25.62
CA PRO A 247 -2.20 32.83 24.52
C PRO A 247 -2.77 34.13 25.07
N ASN A 248 -2.17 35.24 24.68
CA ASN A 248 -2.73 36.55 24.98
C ASN A 248 -3.80 36.96 23.95
N ASN A 249 -3.92 36.21 22.85
CA ASN A 249 -5.00 36.30 21.86
C ASN A 249 -5.03 35.04 20.96
N THR A 250 -6.09 34.92 20.16
CA THR A 250 -6.35 33.76 19.27
C THR A 250 -5.24 33.52 18.23
N ILE A 251 -4.52 34.57 17.84
CA ILE A 251 -3.46 34.55 16.83
C ILE A 251 -2.12 34.05 17.40
N SER A 252 -1.85 34.30 18.69
CA SER A 252 -0.66 33.77 19.38
C SER A 252 -0.79 32.29 19.73
N SER A 253 -2.01 31.78 19.97
CA SER A 253 -2.28 30.33 19.97
C SER A 253 -1.96 29.68 18.63
N PHE A 254 -2.32 30.36 17.54
CA PHE A 254 -2.21 29.92 16.14
C PHE A 254 -0.76 29.72 15.69
N VAL A 255 0.12 30.68 15.96
CA VAL A 255 1.56 30.60 15.61
C VAL A 255 2.27 29.51 16.42
N CYS A 256 1.93 29.40 17.71
CA CYS A 256 2.55 28.44 18.64
C CYS A 256 2.32 26.96 18.24
N ALA A 257 1.11 26.62 17.79
CA ALA A 257 0.77 25.26 17.39
C ALA A 257 1.43 24.86 16.05
N ILE A 258 1.46 25.78 15.06
CA ILE A 258 2.05 25.54 13.74
C ILE A 258 3.57 25.47 13.79
N GLU A 259 4.25 26.40 14.46
CA GLU A 259 5.73 26.41 14.53
C GLU A 259 6.28 25.10 15.09
N LYS A 260 5.52 24.45 15.98
CA LYS A 260 5.90 23.19 16.61
C LYS A 260 5.54 21.94 15.82
N LEU A 261 4.40 21.92 15.14
CA LEU A 261 4.06 20.81 14.25
C LEU A 261 5.04 20.78 13.07
N ILE A 262 5.39 21.97 12.54
CA ILE A 262 6.48 22.15 11.57
C ILE A 262 7.82 21.74 12.16
N ALA A 263 8.17 22.13 13.40
CA ALA A 263 9.43 21.72 14.02
C ALA A 263 9.51 20.21 14.30
N LEU A 264 8.39 19.54 14.59
CA LEU A 264 8.31 18.08 14.77
C LEU A 264 8.47 17.35 13.44
N VAL A 265 7.78 17.81 12.38
CA VAL A 265 7.94 17.32 11.00
C VAL A 265 9.36 17.60 10.46
N ARG A 266 10.04 18.66 10.93
CA ARG A 266 11.42 19.00 10.55
C ARG A 266 12.51 18.31 11.39
N LYS A 267 12.31 18.06 12.70
CA LYS A 267 13.36 17.53 13.62
C LYS A 267 13.39 16.02 13.75
N LYS A 268 12.23 15.36 13.76
CA LYS A 268 12.19 13.93 13.47
C LYS A 268 12.13 13.87 11.96
N ALA A 269 12.98 13.04 11.37
CA ALA A 269 13.01 12.74 9.94
C ALA A 269 11.61 12.83 9.37
N ARG A 270 11.48 13.31 8.12
CA ARG A 270 10.32 12.98 7.28
C ARG A 270 9.82 11.62 7.75
N PRO A 271 8.64 11.49 8.35
CA PRO A 271 7.95 10.23 8.25
C PRO A 271 7.54 10.19 6.78
N SER A 272 8.54 10.06 5.88
CA SER A 272 8.33 9.50 4.57
C SER A 272 7.65 8.20 4.93
N PHE A 273 6.35 8.16 4.66
CA PHE A 273 5.59 6.94 4.58
C PHE A 273 4.96 6.29 5.82
N GLU A 274 4.79 6.97 6.95
CA GLU A 274 3.71 6.53 7.87
C GLU A 274 2.33 7.03 7.39
N PHE A 275 2.29 8.00 6.47
CA PHE A 275 1.07 8.67 6.01
C PHE A 275 0.25 7.92 4.96
N THR A 276 0.87 7.09 4.13
CA THR A 276 0.15 6.33 3.10
C THR A 276 -0.64 5.14 3.66
N MET A 277 -0.52 4.86 4.96
CA MET A 277 -1.29 3.82 5.64
C MET A 277 -2.63 4.30 6.21
N PHE A 278 -2.91 5.61 6.17
CA PHE A 278 -4.22 6.17 6.51
C PHE A 278 -5.16 6.27 5.32
N GLU A 279 -4.64 6.16 4.10
CA GLU A 279 -5.53 6.03 2.95
C GLU A 279 -6.24 4.68 3.08
N PRO A 280 -7.58 4.68 3.07
CA PRO A 280 -8.32 3.44 3.24
C PRO A 280 -8.28 2.60 1.93
N SER A 281 -7.61 3.08 0.87
CA SER A 281 -7.28 2.33 -0.36
C SER A 281 -6.47 1.07 -0.03
N LEU A 282 -6.57 0.01 -0.84
CA LEU A 282 -5.61 -1.09 -0.71
C LEU A 282 -4.26 -0.60 -1.23
N ASN A 283 -3.28 -0.49 -0.35
CA ASN A 283 -1.96 -0.01 -0.73
C ASN A 283 -0.86 -0.63 0.13
N ALA A 284 0.30 -0.78 -0.50
CA ALA A 284 1.54 -1.16 0.13
C ALA A 284 2.68 -0.36 -0.53
N GLY A 285 3.86 -0.33 0.08
CA GLY A 285 4.98 0.42 -0.46
C GLY A 285 6.33 -0.03 0.11
N ASN A 286 7.38 0.11 -0.69
CA ASN A 286 8.77 -0.12 -0.28
C ASN A 286 9.56 1.18 -0.15
N LEU A 287 9.92 1.56 1.07
CA LEU A 287 10.35 2.92 1.37
C LEU A 287 11.53 2.96 2.27
N GLU A 288 12.64 3.46 1.74
CA GLU A 288 13.91 3.46 2.47
C GLU A 288 14.26 2.05 2.97
N ASN A 289 13.88 1.01 2.20
CA ASN A 289 13.99 -0.43 2.52
C ASN A 289 13.00 -0.96 3.57
N GLU A 290 12.05 -0.15 4.02
CA GLU A 290 10.94 -0.59 4.86
C GLU A 290 9.72 -0.93 4.00
N ILE A 291 9.24 -2.16 4.07
CA ILE A 291 7.94 -2.54 3.52
C ILE A 291 6.86 -2.02 4.45
N LYS A 292 5.88 -1.31 3.89
CA LYS A 292 4.74 -0.75 4.61
C LYS A 292 3.47 -1.22 3.96
N ILE A 293 2.56 -1.74 4.76
CA ILE A 293 1.27 -2.29 4.32
C ILE A 293 0.19 -1.64 5.17
N ASN A 294 -0.79 -1.05 4.51
CA ASN A 294 -1.87 -0.40 5.25
C ASN A 294 -2.83 -1.44 5.86
N ARG A 295 -3.59 -1.01 6.88
CA ARG A 295 -4.50 -1.92 7.60
C ARG A 295 -5.59 -2.53 6.73
N ALA A 296 -6.13 -1.78 5.77
CA ALA A 296 -7.13 -2.32 4.85
C ALA A 296 -6.58 -3.52 4.07
N THR A 297 -5.31 -3.47 3.65
CA THR A 297 -4.62 -4.60 3.01
C THR A 297 -4.33 -5.73 3.99
N GLN A 298 -3.93 -5.42 5.23
CA GLN A 298 -3.69 -6.44 6.26
C GLN A 298 -4.94 -7.27 6.61
N LEU A 299 -6.16 -6.74 6.41
CA LEU A 299 -7.40 -7.52 6.59
C LEU A 299 -7.44 -8.78 5.71
N LEU A 300 -6.66 -8.85 4.61
CA LEU A 300 -6.49 -10.07 3.82
C LEU A 300 -5.84 -11.21 4.60
N THR A 301 -5.19 -10.93 5.74
CA THR A 301 -4.65 -11.94 6.66
C THR A 301 -5.72 -12.63 7.50
N LEU A 302 -6.97 -12.16 7.45
CA LEU A 302 -8.13 -12.77 8.12
C LEU A 302 -8.72 -13.90 7.28
N THR A 303 -7.88 -14.87 6.94
CA THR A 303 -8.28 -16.09 6.26
C THR A 303 -7.56 -17.27 6.89
N ASP A 304 -8.26 -18.39 7.02
CA ASP A 304 -7.69 -19.66 7.45
C ASP A 304 -7.14 -20.48 6.28
N ASN A 305 -7.42 -20.06 5.04
CA ASN A 305 -6.99 -20.74 3.84
C ASN A 305 -5.69 -20.15 3.28
N MET A 306 -4.64 -20.98 3.24
CA MET A 306 -3.31 -20.52 2.84
C MET A 306 -3.23 -20.19 1.36
N ALA A 307 -4.01 -20.83 0.48
CA ALA A 307 -4.03 -20.49 -0.95
C ALA A 307 -4.54 -19.06 -1.17
N ARG A 308 -5.60 -18.66 -0.44
CA ARG A 308 -6.11 -17.28 -0.47
C ARG A 308 -5.15 -16.30 0.15
N LEU A 309 -4.55 -16.62 1.30
CA LEU A 309 -3.56 -15.75 1.95
C LEU A 309 -2.40 -15.46 1.02
N TYR A 310 -1.80 -16.49 0.42
CA TYR A 310 -0.65 -16.37 -0.46
C TYR A 310 -1.01 -15.69 -1.79
N GLY A 311 -2.13 -16.06 -2.41
CA GLY A 311 -2.56 -15.45 -3.67
C GLY A 311 -2.95 -13.97 -3.54
N SER A 312 -3.44 -13.53 -2.39
CA SER A 312 -3.86 -12.13 -2.16
C SER A 312 -2.80 -11.33 -1.39
N TYR A 313 -2.82 -11.38 -0.06
CA TYR A 313 -1.89 -10.66 0.81
C TYR A 313 -0.43 -10.97 0.47
N GLY A 314 -0.11 -12.26 0.32
CA GLY A 314 1.25 -12.71 0.09
C GLY A 314 1.85 -12.19 -1.21
N PHE A 315 1.06 -12.12 -2.28
CA PHE A 315 1.48 -11.50 -3.54
C PHE A 315 1.81 -10.02 -3.36
N ILE A 316 0.94 -9.25 -2.68
CA ILE A 316 1.14 -7.81 -2.46
C ILE A 316 2.43 -7.58 -1.68
N VAL A 317 2.62 -8.31 -0.58
CA VAL A 317 3.86 -8.21 0.21
C VAL A 317 5.07 -8.62 -0.62
N GLY A 318 4.96 -9.71 -1.37
CA GLY A 318 6.05 -10.17 -2.23
C GLY A 318 6.43 -9.12 -3.27
N HIS A 319 5.46 -8.41 -3.84
CA HIS A 319 5.68 -7.34 -4.82
C HIS A 319 6.51 -6.21 -4.20
N GLU A 320 6.10 -5.71 -3.04
CA GLU A 320 6.86 -4.68 -2.33
C GLU A 320 8.27 -5.13 -1.97
N VAL A 321 8.43 -6.39 -1.56
CA VAL A 321 9.75 -6.95 -1.29
C VAL A 321 10.62 -6.94 -2.54
N MET A 322 10.03 -7.20 -3.72
CA MET A 322 10.76 -7.22 -4.99
C MET A 322 11.18 -5.83 -5.50
N HIS A 323 10.51 -4.74 -5.11
CA HIS A 323 10.99 -3.38 -5.39
C HIS A 323 12.39 -3.11 -4.83
N SER A 324 12.73 -3.74 -3.69
CA SER A 324 14.09 -3.68 -3.12
C SER A 324 15.16 -4.14 -4.10
N PHE A 325 14.78 -4.98 -5.06
CA PHE A 325 15.68 -5.62 -6.03
C PHE A 325 15.54 -5.02 -7.43
N TYR A 326 14.37 -4.47 -7.77
CA TYR A 326 14.06 -3.87 -9.07
C TYR A 326 14.25 -2.34 -9.17
N SER A 327 14.60 -1.65 -8.08
CA SER A 327 14.62 -0.18 -8.05
C SER A 327 15.52 0.47 -9.11
N SER A 328 14.91 1.22 -10.01
CA SER A 328 15.60 2.03 -11.04
C SER A 328 16.23 3.33 -10.49
N GLY A 329 15.81 3.77 -9.29
CA GLY A 329 16.08 5.10 -8.73
C GLY A 329 17.19 5.19 -7.68
N LYS A 330 17.86 4.08 -7.32
CA LYS A 330 19.04 4.13 -6.45
C LYS A 330 20.30 4.12 -7.32
N ASP A 331 21.05 5.22 -7.33
CA ASP A 331 22.31 5.37 -8.08
C ASP A 331 23.39 4.31 -7.72
N ASP A 332 23.21 3.56 -6.61
CA ASP A 332 24.03 2.39 -6.22
C ASP A 332 23.22 1.07 -6.19
N ASN A 333 22.22 0.90 -7.09
CA ASN A 333 21.58 -0.42 -7.23
C ASN A 333 22.58 -1.42 -7.85
N ARG A 334 23.27 -2.15 -6.97
CA ARG A 334 24.27 -3.19 -7.32
C ARG A 334 23.69 -4.39 -8.06
N LEU A 335 22.36 -4.48 -8.19
CA LEU A 335 21.66 -5.51 -8.96
C LEU A 335 21.15 -5.00 -10.31
N LYS A 336 21.52 -3.76 -10.71
CA LYS A 336 20.97 -3.08 -11.89
C LYS A 336 21.06 -3.86 -13.20
N ASP A 337 22.24 -4.42 -13.45
CA ASP A 337 22.50 -5.14 -14.68
C ASP A 337 21.62 -6.39 -14.83
N TYR A 338 21.26 -7.05 -13.73
CA TYR A 338 20.46 -8.30 -13.77
C TYR A 338 18.97 -8.04 -13.94
N TRP A 339 18.46 -6.95 -13.37
CA TRP A 339 17.06 -6.59 -13.60
C TRP A 339 16.84 -6.05 -15.00
N THR A 340 17.85 -5.40 -15.62
CA THR A 340 17.72 -4.84 -16.98
C THR A 340 17.35 -5.93 -18.00
N ASP A 341 18.06 -7.06 -18.01
CA ASP A 341 17.76 -8.15 -18.95
C ASP A 341 16.42 -8.86 -18.65
N SER A 342 16.08 -9.03 -17.37
CA SER A 342 14.76 -9.55 -16.99
C SER A 342 13.64 -8.60 -17.39
N SER A 343 13.86 -7.29 -17.26
CA SER A 343 12.88 -6.25 -17.60
C SER A 343 12.56 -6.23 -19.09
N GLN A 344 13.54 -6.52 -19.96
CA GLN A 344 13.27 -6.67 -21.39
C GLN A 344 12.32 -7.84 -21.66
N CYS A 345 12.59 -9.03 -21.11
CA CYS A 345 11.71 -10.19 -21.27
C CYS A 345 10.31 -9.92 -20.72
N VAL A 346 10.22 -9.27 -19.55
CA VAL A 346 8.95 -8.86 -18.94
C VAL A 346 8.20 -7.89 -19.87
N GLY A 347 8.86 -6.88 -20.41
CA GLY A 347 8.23 -5.94 -21.34
C GLY A 347 7.73 -6.62 -22.62
N GLU A 348 8.50 -7.57 -23.15
CA GLU A 348 8.10 -8.42 -24.28
C GLU A 348 6.89 -9.29 -23.95
N GLN A 349 6.84 -9.87 -22.75
CA GLN A 349 5.68 -10.65 -22.29
C GLN A 349 4.41 -9.79 -22.23
N TYR A 350 4.47 -8.61 -21.61
CA TYR A 350 3.31 -7.74 -21.48
C TYR A 350 2.85 -7.25 -22.86
N THR A 351 3.79 -6.92 -23.75
CA THR A 351 3.49 -6.56 -25.15
C THR A 351 2.83 -7.71 -25.91
N ALA A 352 3.35 -8.94 -25.78
CA ALA A 352 2.80 -10.13 -26.44
C ALA A 352 1.38 -10.44 -25.95
N THR A 353 1.13 -10.38 -24.64
CA THR A 353 -0.22 -10.51 -24.08
C THR A 353 -1.13 -9.39 -24.58
N CYS A 354 -0.67 -8.15 -24.63
CA CYS A 354 -1.48 -7.07 -25.20
C CYS A 354 -1.88 -7.30 -26.66
N ASN A 355 -0.95 -7.78 -27.49
CA ASN A 355 -1.21 -8.10 -28.89
C ASN A 355 -2.18 -9.28 -29.05
N GLU A 356 -2.02 -10.35 -28.26
CA GLU A 356 -2.93 -11.49 -28.28
C GLU A 356 -4.33 -11.11 -27.78
N PHE A 357 -4.40 -10.21 -26.79
CA PHE A 357 -5.65 -9.79 -26.17
C PHE A 357 -6.38 -8.66 -26.93
N GLY A 358 -5.66 -7.92 -27.79
CA GLY A 358 -6.22 -7.03 -28.80
C GLY A 358 -6.92 -5.80 -28.23
N ASN A 359 -6.28 -5.09 -27.30
CA ASN A 359 -6.94 -4.01 -26.56
C ASN A 359 -6.18 -2.67 -26.58
N GLU A 360 -6.89 -1.56 -26.80
CA GLU A 360 -6.41 -0.17 -26.66
C GLU A 360 -6.15 0.20 -25.18
N ASP A 361 -6.75 -0.54 -24.26
CA ASP A 361 -6.60 -0.44 -22.82
C ASP A 361 -5.22 -0.90 -22.29
N CYS A 362 -4.35 -1.40 -23.17
CA CYS A 362 -3.08 -2.00 -22.77
C CYS A 362 -1.96 -1.00 -22.46
N LEU A 363 -2.05 0.24 -22.91
CA LEU A 363 -0.98 1.23 -22.70
C LEU A 363 -1.02 1.75 -21.25
N PRO A 364 0.13 1.91 -20.56
CA PRO A 364 1.51 1.86 -21.08
C PRO A 364 2.25 0.53 -20.82
N ALA A 365 1.56 -0.61 -20.78
CA ALA A 365 2.19 -1.90 -20.48
C ALA A 365 3.32 -2.27 -21.44
N GLY A 366 4.37 -2.88 -20.90
CA GLY A 366 5.55 -3.29 -21.66
C GLY A 366 6.45 -2.13 -22.10
N THR A 367 6.31 -0.96 -21.47
CA THR A 367 7.19 0.19 -21.69
C THR A 367 8.17 0.35 -20.53
N ASP A 368 9.24 1.11 -20.74
CA ASP A 368 10.20 1.46 -19.67
C ASP A 368 9.55 2.07 -18.43
N LYS A 369 8.35 2.67 -18.59
CA LYS A 369 7.58 3.25 -17.50
C LYS A 369 7.03 2.19 -16.52
N THR A 370 6.64 1.00 -17.01
CA THR A 370 5.98 -0.05 -16.22
C THR A 370 6.90 -1.20 -15.82
N ASN A 371 8.08 -1.30 -16.42
CA ASN A 371 9.00 -2.43 -16.25
C ASN A 371 9.42 -2.72 -14.81
N GLU A 372 9.54 -1.69 -13.95
CA GLU A 372 9.86 -1.88 -12.53
C GLU A 372 8.73 -2.61 -11.79
N GLU A 373 7.47 -2.20 -12.05
CA GLU A 373 6.27 -2.79 -11.48
C GLU A 373 5.99 -4.19 -12.02
N ASP A 374 6.05 -4.33 -13.35
CA ASP A 374 5.80 -5.60 -14.05
C ASP A 374 6.86 -6.66 -13.67
N GLY A 375 8.11 -6.22 -13.48
CA GLY A 375 9.20 -7.08 -13.04
C GLY A 375 9.04 -7.52 -11.58
N SER A 376 8.62 -6.60 -10.70
CA SER A 376 8.36 -6.87 -9.28
C SER A 376 7.18 -7.82 -9.11
N ASP A 377 6.12 -7.67 -9.91
CA ASP A 377 5.00 -8.60 -10.00
C ASP A 377 5.45 -10.03 -10.36
N LEU A 378 6.22 -10.16 -11.43
CA LEU A 378 6.65 -11.46 -11.94
C LEU A 378 7.55 -12.17 -10.91
N ALA A 379 8.46 -11.43 -10.29
CA ALA A 379 9.32 -11.97 -9.25
C ALA A 379 8.51 -12.37 -8.00
N SER A 380 7.56 -11.54 -7.58
CA SER A 380 6.69 -11.80 -6.43
C SER A 380 5.91 -13.09 -6.60
N ILE A 381 5.13 -13.20 -7.67
CA ILE A 381 4.20 -14.33 -7.85
C ILE A 381 4.95 -15.66 -7.88
N ARG A 382 6.18 -15.68 -8.41
CA ARG A 382 7.05 -16.87 -8.44
C ARG A 382 7.54 -17.29 -7.06
N VAL A 383 7.99 -16.34 -6.25
CA VAL A 383 8.48 -16.66 -4.90
C VAL A 383 7.33 -17.05 -3.99
N VAL A 384 6.24 -16.28 -4.03
CA VAL A 384 5.04 -16.50 -3.22
C VAL A 384 4.38 -17.84 -3.57
N TYR A 385 4.22 -18.16 -4.86
CA TYR A 385 3.68 -19.46 -5.26
C TYR A 385 4.61 -20.62 -4.88
N SER A 386 5.93 -20.46 -5.01
CA SER A 386 6.91 -21.47 -4.58
C SER A 386 6.81 -21.76 -3.08
N ASP A 387 6.70 -20.73 -2.24
CA ASP A 387 6.52 -20.89 -0.80
C ASP A 387 5.20 -21.60 -0.48
N PHE A 388 4.11 -21.18 -1.14
CA PHE A 388 2.80 -21.81 -1.03
C PHE A 388 2.83 -23.31 -1.42
N GLN A 389 3.39 -23.62 -2.58
CA GLN A 389 3.49 -24.96 -3.13
C GLN A 389 4.25 -25.90 -2.19
N LYS A 390 5.38 -25.44 -1.68
CA LYS A 390 6.26 -26.23 -0.82
C LYS A 390 5.67 -26.50 0.56
N ASN A 391 5.05 -25.50 1.18
CA ASN A 391 4.68 -25.58 2.59
C ASN A 391 3.21 -25.94 2.82
N TYR A 392 2.32 -25.60 1.87
CA TYR A 392 0.88 -25.65 2.11
C TYR A 392 0.11 -26.45 1.07
N LEU A 393 0.48 -26.40 -0.21
CA LEU A 393 -0.38 -26.94 -1.28
C LEU A 393 -0.84 -28.39 -1.07
N HIS A 394 0.05 -29.27 -0.60
CA HIS A 394 -0.27 -30.69 -0.39
C HIS A 394 -1.06 -30.98 0.90
N ASN A 395 -1.09 -30.05 1.86
CA ASN A 395 -1.74 -30.22 3.15
C ASN A 395 -3.00 -29.35 3.29
N GLU A 396 -3.12 -28.32 2.46
CA GLU A 396 -4.22 -27.36 2.45
C GLU A 396 -5.44 -27.96 1.74
N LYS A 397 -6.56 -28.04 2.46
CA LYS A 397 -7.83 -28.46 1.86
C LYS A 397 -8.53 -27.26 1.26
N SER A 398 -9.02 -27.40 0.03
CA SER A 398 -9.96 -26.44 -0.52
C SER A 398 -11.25 -26.43 0.30
N ASP A 399 -11.72 -25.23 0.61
CA ASP A 399 -12.95 -24.95 1.35
C ASP A 399 -14.05 -24.35 0.43
N ILE A 400 -13.85 -24.44 -0.89
CA ILE A 400 -14.85 -24.11 -1.91
C ILE A 400 -15.01 -25.32 -2.85
N ASP A 401 -16.23 -25.84 -2.92
CA ASP A 401 -16.56 -27.02 -3.74
C ASP A 401 -16.16 -26.83 -5.21
N GLY A 402 -15.43 -27.81 -5.75
CA GLY A 402 -15.04 -27.85 -7.17
C GLY A 402 -13.86 -26.96 -7.54
N ILE A 403 -13.19 -26.32 -6.57
CA ILE A 403 -11.98 -25.52 -6.79
C ILE A 403 -10.82 -26.20 -6.06
N THR A 404 -9.68 -26.41 -6.71
CA THR A 404 -8.48 -26.96 -6.04
C THR A 404 -7.70 -25.88 -5.30
N SER A 405 -6.78 -26.26 -4.42
CA SER A 405 -5.92 -25.30 -3.70
C SER A 405 -5.02 -24.51 -4.67
N GLU A 406 -4.56 -25.12 -5.77
CA GLU A 406 -3.83 -24.43 -6.85
C GLU A 406 -4.72 -23.38 -7.54
N GLN A 407 -5.92 -23.76 -7.95
CA GLN A 407 -6.86 -22.85 -8.60
C GLN A 407 -7.27 -21.70 -7.66
N MET A 408 -7.43 -22.01 -6.36
CA MET A 408 -7.77 -21.02 -5.35
C MET A 408 -6.71 -19.94 -5.19
N PHE A 409 -5.42 -20.29 -5.30
CA PHE A 409 -4.34 -19.30 -5.32
C PHE A 409 -4.53 -18.31 -6.48
N PHE A 410 -4.71 -18.82 -7.70
CA PHE A 410 -4.83 -17.96 -8.89
C PHE A 410 -6.10 -17.12 -8.88
N TYR A 411 -7.21 -17.69 -8.38
CA TYR A 411 -8.45 -16.94 -8.17
C TYR A 411 -8.31 -15.86 -7.12
N ALA A 412 -7.63 -16.14 -5.99
CA ALA A 412 -7.37 -15.15 -4.96
C ALA A 412 -6.54 -13.98 -5.50
N PHE A 413 -5.48 -14.30 -6.25
CA PHE A 413 -4.66 -13.31 -6.95
C PHE A 413 -5.50 -12.44 -7.89
N ALA A 414 -6.21 -13.03 -8.86
CA ALA A 414 -6.99 -12.27 -9.84
C ALA A 414 -8.12 -11.43 -9.21
N SER A 415 -8.73 -11.90 -8.11
CA SER A 415 -9.83 -11.20 -7.44
C SER A 415 -9.44 -9.82 -6.90
N MET A 416 -8.16 -9.62 -6.56
CA MET A 416 -7.64 -8.33 -6.07
C MET A 416 -7.58 -7.26 -7.15
N TRP A 417 -7.48 -7.68 -8.42
CA TRP A 417 -7.30 -6.80 -9.57
C TRP A 417 -8.61 -6.37 -10.22
N CYS A 418 -9.74 -6.97 -9.82
CA CYS A 418 -11.03 -6.65 -10.40
C CYS A 418 -11.40 -5.18 -10.14
N THR A 419 -11.35 -4.37 -11.18
CA THR A 419 -11.71 -2.95 -11.15
C THR A 419 -12.66 -2.59 -12.30
N PRO A 420 -13.63 -1.66 -12.09
CA PRO A 420 -14.44 -1.17 -13.20
C PRO A 420 -13.58 -0.46 -14.24
N ARG A 421 -13.92 -0.62 -15.53
CA ARG A 421 -13.13 -0.09 -16.66
C ARG A 421 -12.78 1.39 -16.54
N MET A 422 -13.69 2.21 -16.01
CA MET A 422 -13.47 3.67 -15.83
C MET A 422 -12.37 4.02 -14.82
N PHE A 423 -12.01 3.11 -13.92
CA PHE A 423 -10.93 3.27 -12.95
C PHE A 423 -9.67 2.49 -13.35
N ALA A 424 -9.75 1.67 -14.41
CA ALA A 424 -8.64 0.85 -14.88
C ALA A 424 -7.66 1.61 -15.78
N PHE A 425 -8.07 2.76 -16.35
CA PHE A 425 -7.33 3.53 -17.35
C PHE A 425 -7.40 5.03 -17.08
N GLY A 426 -6.34 5.76 -17.43
CA GLY A 426 -6.41 7.22 -17.59
C GLY A 426 -5.54 8.06 -16.67
N ASN A 427 -4.66 7.46 -15.85
CA ASN A 427 -3.67 8.24 -15.11
C ASN A 427 -2.31 8.26 -15.85
N PRO A 428 -1.95 9.37 -16.53
CA PRO A 428 -0.71 9.45 -17.30
C PRO A 428 0.56 9.38 -16.43
N VAL A 429 0.45 9.57 -15.10
CA VAL A 429 1.58 9.42 -14.17
C VAL A 429 1.65 8.06 -13.49
N ASP A 430 0.63 7.21 -13.65
CA ASP A 430 0.63 5.87 -13.03
C ASP A 430 1.67 4.97 -13.70
N VAL A 431 2.62 4.49 -12.90
CA VAL A 431 3.73 3.65 -13.33
C VAL A 431 3.33 2.18 -13.48
N HIS A 432 2.14 1.78 -13.05
CA HIS A 432 1.68 0.41 -13.17
C HIS A 432 1.04 0.13 -14.53
N SER A 433 1.23 -1.10 -15.01
CA SER A 433 0.37 -1.66 -16.06
C SER A 433 -1.08 -1.78 -15.57
N GLY A 434 -2.06 -1.71 -16.47
CA GLY A 434 -3.47 -1.85 -16.13
C GLY A 434 -3.80 -3.20 -15.46
N PRO A 435 -4.79 -3.30 -14.55
CA PRO A 435 -5.06 -4.53 -13.80
C PRO A 435 -5.37 -5.76 -14.67
N TYR A 436 -6.04 -5.54 -15.80
CA TYR A 436 -6.34 -6.58 -16.79
C TYR A 436 -5.07 -7.26 -17.30
N ILE A 437 -4.10 -6.46 -17.75
CA ILE A 437 -2.88 -6.97 -18.36
C ILE A 437 -1.92 -7.51 -17.31
N ARG A 438 -1.85 -6.92 -16.10
CA ARG A 438 -1.09 -7.48 -14.98
C ARG A 438 -1.49 -8.94 -14.74
N VAL A 439 -2.78 -9.22 -14.57
CA VAL A 439 -3.25 -10.60 -14.35
C VAL A 439 -2.89 -11.52 -15.51
N ASN A 440 -3.29 -11.17 -16.72
CA ASN A 440 -3.17 -12.11 -17.83
C ASN A 440 -1.70 -12.33 -18.26
N ALA A 441 -0.86 -11.29 -18.27
CA ALA A 441 0.55 -11.41 -18.66
C ALA A 441 1.38 -12.18 -17.62
N LEU A 442 1.10 -11.97 -16.33
CA LEU A 442 1.79 -12.70 -15.24
C LEU A 442 1.44 -14.19 -15.27
N LEU A 443 0.16 -14.52 -15.36
CA LEU A 443 -0.28 -15.91 -15.32
C LEU A 443 0.06 -16.69 -16.60
N ALA A 444 0.18 -16.02 -17.74
CA ALA A 444 0.73 -16.62 -18.95
C ALA A 444 2.17 -17.14 -18.76
N GLN A 445 2.96 -16.51 -17.88
CA GLN A 445 4.33 -16.92 -17.55
C GLN A 445 4.42 -18.05 -16.50
N MET A 446 3.29 -18.49 -15.93
CA MET A 446 3.25 -19.55 -14.92
C MET A 446 2.80 -20.87 -15.52
N ASP A 447 3.72 -21.84 -15.63
CA ASP A 447 3.38 -23.19 -16.07
C ASP A 447 2.43 -23.87 -15.08
N GLU A 448 2.54 -23.52 -13.80
CA GLU A 448 1.66 -23.98 -12.73
C GLU A 448 0.22 -23.49 -12.91
N PHE A 449 0.00 -22.32 -13.54
CA PHE A 449 -1.33 -21.85 -13.92
C PHE A 449 -1.92 -22.72 -15.03
N LYS A 450 -1.13 -22.97 -16.09
CA LYS A 450 -1.53 -23.84 -17.20
C LYS A 450 -1.90 -25.23 -16.70
N GLU A 451 -1.13 -25.79 -15.76
CA GLU A 451 -1.41 -27.09 -15.15
C GLU A 451 -2.68 -27.06 -14.29
N ALA A 452 -2.84 -26.06 -13.42
CA ALA A 452 -4.00 -25.95 -12.51
C ALA A 452 -5.35 -25.84 -13.24
N PHE A 453 -5.36 -25.21 -14.41
CA PHE A 453 -6.57 -25.05 -15.24
C PHE A 453 -6.61 -25.96 -16.46
N GLN A 454 -5.60 -26.82 -16.64
CA GLN A 454 -5.47 -27.76 -17.76
C GLN A 454 -5.59 -27.06 -19.13
N CYS A 455 -4.95 -25.91 -19.27
CA CYS A 455 -5.06 -25.11 -20.49
C CYS A 455 -4.40 -25.82 -21.68
N ALA A 456 -5.14 -25.91 -22.79
CA ALA A 456 -4.61 -26.41 -24.05
C ALA A 456 -3.53 -25.47 -24.63
N GLU A 457 -2.58 -26.02 -25.39
CA GLU A 457 -1.48 -25.24 -26.00
C GLU A 457 -1.95 -24.10 -26.90
N ASN A 458 -3.15 -24.23 -27.47
CA ASN A 458 -3.73 -23.24 -28.37
C ASN A 458 -4.66 -22.25 -27.66
N SER A 459 -4.79 -22.33 -26.32
CA SER A 459 -5.56 -21.36 -25.54
C SER A 459 -4.90 -19.99 -25.61
N ARG A 460 -5.71 -18.94 -25.46
CA ARG A 460 -5.22 -17.55 -25.58
C ARG A 460 -4.21 -17.21 -24.49
N MET A 461 -4.47 -17.65 -23.25
CA MET A 461 -3.53 -17.48 -22.14
C MET A 461 -2.16 -18.10 -22.47
N VAL A 462 -2.13 -19.32 -23.00
CA VAL A 462 -0.89 -20.04 -23.32
C VAL A 462 -0.19 -19.44 -24.56
N LYS A 463 -0.94 -19.07 -25.60
CA LYS A 463 -0.39 -18.43 -26.81
C LYS A 463 0.32 -17.11 -26.54
N SER A 464 -0.14 -16.37 -25.52
CA SER A 464 0.45 -15.08 -25.17
C SER A 464 1.80 -15.18 -24.45
N LYS A 465 2.23 -16.39 -24.07
CA LYS A 465 3.49 -16.62 -23.38
C LYS A 465 4.67 -16.45 -24.36
N VAL A 466 5.61 -15.57 -24.03
CA VAL A 466 6.91 -15.47 -24.73
C VAL A 466 7.91 -16.48 -24.14
N GLU A 467 9.21 -16.32 -24.39
CA GLU A 467 10.19 -17.10 -23.64
C GLU A 467 10.04 -16.91 -22.13
N HIS A 468 10.44 -17.91 -21.35
CA HIS A 468 10.21 -17.91 -19.91
C HIS A 468 11.05 -16.83 -19.21
N CYS A 469 10.41 -15.80 -18.70
CA CYS A 469 11.06 -14.66 -18.04
C CYS A 469 11.33 -14.94 -16.57
N SER A 470 12.55 -14.75 -16.07
CA SER A 470 12.81 -14.95 -14.63
C SER A 470 14.08 -14.25 -14.16
N ILE A 471 13.98 -13.48 -13.08
CA ILE A 471 15.16 -12.96 -12.36
C ILE A 471 15.94 -14.04 -11.62
N PHE A 472 15.38 -15.24 -11.40
CA PHE A 472 16.03 -16.28 -10.58
C PHE A 472 16.84 -17.30 -11.39
N ARG A 473 16.88 -17.19 -12.72
CA ARG A 473 17.57 -18.17 -13.60
C ARG A 473 18.88 -17.63 -14.18
N SER A 474 19.77 -18.54 -14.55
CA SER A 474 20.91 -18.25 -15.43
C SER A 474 20.37 -17.96 -16.83
N GLY A 475 20.39 -16.69 -17.28
CA GLY A 475 19.91 -16.32 -18.60
C GLY A 475 19.60 -14.84 -18.80
N CYS A 476 19.33 -14.09 -17.74
CA CYS A 476 19.21 -12.62 -17.79
C CYS A 476 20.58 -11.93 -17.74
N ALA A 477 21.56 -12.45 -18.48
CA ALA A 477 22.81 -11.76 -18.75
C ALA A 477 22.93 -11.69 -20.27
N ALA A 478 22.78 -10.48 -20.82
CA ALA A 478 22.91 -10.16 -22.22
C ALA A 478 24.10 -10.92 -22.83
N ASN A 479 23.81 -11.75 -23.84
CA ASN A 479 24.79 -12.35 -24.73
C ASN A 479 26.00 -13.01 -24.04
N GLN A 480 25.88 -14.28 -23.67
CA GLN A 480 26.99 -15.20 -23.88
C GLN A 480 26.59 -16.23 -24.93
N LYS A 481 26.94 -15.90 -26.18
CA LYS A 481 27.25 -16.91 -27.18
C LYS A 481 28.49 -17.66 -26.68
N GLU A 482 28.33 -18.94 -26.40
CA GLU A 482 29.38 -19.94 -26.62
C GLU A 482 28.82 -21.06 -27.52
#